data_AF-A0A3B9PTV6-F1
#
_entry.id   AF-A0A3B9PTV6-F1
#
_cell.length_a   1.000
_cell.length_b   1.000
_cell.length_c   1.000
_cell.angle_alpha   90.00
_cell.angle_beta   90.00
_cell.angle_gamma   90.00
#
_symmetry.space_group_name_H-M   'P 1'
#
loop_
_entity.id
_entity.type
_entity.pdbx_description
1 polymer ?
#
loop_
_entity_poly.entity_id
_entity_poly.type
_entity_poly.pdbx_seq_one_letter_code
_entity_poly.pdbx_strand_id
1 'polypeptide(L)'
;MAPVWAKEGERFRSLLNGKDLSGWKTDGNWVVQKDGSLMIDPKPGQEGWKRFDDYIFTEKKYGDFILEMEYKYPAKGNSGLFFRVGNKKNPVHTGMEVQILDCFGMNDESMTHHDHGGIIMFKKPKRNMSR
;
A
#
# COMPACT_ATOMS: atom_id res chain seq x y z
N MET A 1 -3.25 -21.09 3.99
CA MET A 1 -3.83 -20.62 5.26
C MET A 1 -4.68 -19.39 4.94
N ALA A 2 -5.85 -19.23 5.54
CA ALA A 2 -6.59 -17.97 5.42
C ALA A 2 -5.83 -16.88 6.19
N PRO A 3 -5.78 -15.63 5.71
CA PRO A 3 -5.15 -14.53 6.45
C PRO A 3 -5.79 -14.40 7.84
N VAL A 4 -4.95 -14.18 8.86
CA VAL A 4 -5.41 -13.92 10.22
C VAL A 4 -5.81 -12.45 10.30
N TRP A 5 -7.10 -12.17 10.07
CA TRP A 5 -7.62 -10.83 10.28
C TRP A 5 -7.66 -10.52 11.78
N ALA A 6 -7.22 -9.31 12.17
CA ALA A 6 -7.37 -8.84 13.53
C ALA A 6 -8.86 -8.93 13.94
N LYS A 7 -9.15 -9.69 15.01
CA LYS A 7 -10.50 -9.72 15.59
C LYS A 7 -10.77 -8.38 16.28
N GLU A 8 -11.92 -7.79 15.98
CA GLU A 8 -12.40 -6.58 16.65
C GLU A 8 -12.60 -6.91 18.14
N GLY A 9 -11.73 -6.38 19.01
CA GLY A 9 -11.65 -6.73 20.43
C GLY A 9 -10.23 -6.88 20.97
N GLU A 10 -9.25 -7.08 20.09
CA GLU A 10 -7.82 -6.88 20.41
C GLU A 10 -7.37 -5.52 19.85
N ARG A 11 -6.16 -5.04 20.20
CA ARG A 11 -5.67 -3.66 19.96
C ARG A 11 -5.75 -3.12 18.52
N PHE A 12 -6.16 -3.93 17.54
CA PHE A 12 -6.28 -3.60 16.13
C PHE A 12 -7.71 -3.72 15.62
N ARG A 13 -8.09 -2.81 14.73
CA ARG A 13 -9.35 -2.85 13.98
C ARG A 13 -9.05 -3.11 12.51
N SER A 14 -9.72 -4.10 11.92
CA SER A 14 -9.59 -4.36 10.48
C SER A 14 -10.07 -3.17 9.65
N LEU A 15 -9.28 -2.79 8.64
CA LEU A 15 -9.69 -1.83 7.61
C LEU A 15 -10.42 -2.51 6.44
N LEU A 16 -10.25 -3.82 6.28
CA LEU A 16 -10.94 -4.61 5.26
C LEU A 16 -12.11 -5.38 5.88
N ASN A 17 -13.27 -5.35 5.21
CA ASN A 17 -14.43 -6.12 5.62
C ASN A 17 -14.57 -7.46 4.85
N GLY A 18 -13.68 -7.69 3.87
CA GLY A 18 -13.65 -8.89 3.02
C GLY A 18 -14.83 -9.05 2.04
N LYS A 19 -15.67 -8.02 1.88
CA LYS A 19 -16.91 -8.07 1.08
C LYS A 19 -16.95 -7.00 0.01
N ASP A 20 -16.62 -5.77 0.37
CA ASP A 20 -16.70 -4.61 -0.52
C ASP A 20 -15.70 -3.51 -0.09
N LEU A 21 -15.76 -2.35 -0.74
CA LEU A 21 -14.91 -1.20 -0.46
C LEU A 21 -15.52 -0.23 0.59
N SER A 22 -16.51 -0.65 1.38
CA SER A 22 -17.07 0.22 2.42
C SER A 22 -15.98 0.72 3.36
N GLY A 23 -15.93 2.04 3.59
CA GLY A 23 -14.85 2.69 4.35
C GLY A 23 -13.63 3.09 3.51
N TRP A 24 -13.66 2.85 2.20
CA TRP A 24 -12.62 3.26 1.24
C TRP A 24 -13.20 4.09 0.09
N LYS A 25 -12.37 4.96 -0.49
CA LYS A 25 -12.66 5.75 -1.69
C LYS A 25 -11.53 5.59 -2.70
N THR A 26 -11.89 5.38 -3.95
CA THR A 26 -10.98 5.24 -5.08
C THR A 26 -11.72 5.56 -6.37
N ASP A 27 -11.01 6.09 -7.36
CA ASP A 27 -11.47 6.13 -8.75
C ASP A 27 -10.87 4.97 -9.58
N GLY A 28 -9.99 4.17 -8.94
CA GLY A 28 -9.35 3.00 -9.52
C GLY A 28 -10.20 1.75 -9.45
N ASN A 29 -9.82 0.76 -10.26
CA ASN A 29 -10.51 -0.52 -10.33
C ASN A 29 -9.96 -1.50 -9.27
N TRP A 30 -10.31 -1.26 -8.00
CA TRP A 30 -9.98 -2.16 -6.89
C TRP A 30 -11.07 -3.22 -6.72
N VAL A 31 -10.64 -4.47 -6.59
CA VAL A 31 -11.51 -5.65 -6.49
C VAL A 31 -11.24 -6.42 -5.20
N VAL A 32 -12.31 -6.84 -4.53
CA VAL A 32 -12.24 -7.74 -3.38
C VAL A 32 -12.03 -9.17 -3.89
N GLN A 33 -10.96 -9.81 -3.45
CA GLN A 33 -10.62 -11.18 -3.81
C GLN A 33 -11.40 -12.20 -2.96
N LYS A 34 -11.38 -13.48 -3.37
CA LYS A 34 -12.07 -14.57 -2.66
C LYS A 34 -11.60 -14.76 -1.21
N ASP A 35 -10.36 -14.39 -0.91
CA ASP A 35 -9.78 -14.45 0.43
C ASP A 35 -10.03 -13.18 1.27
N GLY A 36 -10.73 -12.19 0.72
CA GLY A 36 -11.04 -10.91 1.36
C GLY A 36 -9.97 -9.83 1.17
N SER A 37 -8.86 -10.13 0.49
CA SER A 37 -7.83 -9.14 0.15
C SER A 37 -8.29 -8.17 -0.94
N LEU A 38 -7.66 -7.00 -1.02
CA LEU A 38 -7.89 -6.04 -2.10
C LEU A 38 -6.79 -6.17 -3.15
N MET A 39 -7.20 -6.23 -4.42
CA MET A 39 -6.29 -6.21 -5.57
C MET A 39 -6.68 -5.08 -6.50
N ILE A 40 -5.69 -4.33 -6.99
CA ILE A 40 -5.90 -3.38 -8.09
C ILE A 40 -5.87 -4.14 -9.42
N ASP A 41 -6.92 -3.99 -10.22
CA ASP A 41 -7.08 -4.62 -11.54
C ASP A 41 -7.12 -3.53 -12.63
N PRO A 42 -5.96 -3.09 -13.13
CA PRO A 42 -5.84 -1.93 -14.03
C PRO A 42 -6.67 -2.11 -15.31
N LYS A 43 -7.40 -1.08 -15.74
CA LYS A 43 -8.06 -1.11 -17.04
C LYS A 43 -7.03 -1.03 -18.18
N PRO A 44 -7.35 -1.49 -19.41
CA PRO A 44 -6.46 -1.33 -20.56
C PRO A 44 -5.95 0.11 -20.71
N GLY A 45 -4.63 0.25 -20.87
CA GLY A 45 -3.97 1.57 -20.97
C GLY A 45 -3.61 2.23 -19.63
N GLN A 46 -4.06 1.68 -18.49
CA GLN A 46 -3.62 2.11 -17.16
C GLN A 46 -2.34 1.34 -16.78
N GLU A 47 -1.19 1.85 -17.21
CA GLU A 47 0.12 1.23 -16.98
C GLU A 47 1.09 2.15 -16.23
N GLY A 48 2.03 1.52 -15.52
CA GLY A 48 3.12 2.21 -14.83
C GLY A 48 2.67 3.07 -13.64
N TRP A 49 3.56 3.96 -13.22
CA TRP A 49 3.44 4.74 -11.98
C TRP A 49 2.53 5.97 -12.08
N LYS A 50 2.05 6.33 -13.27
CA LYS A 50 1.26 7.56 -13.52
C LYS A 50 -0.23 7.43 -13.14
N ARG A 51 -0.61 6.32 -12.53
CA ARG A 51 -1.99 5.94 -12.23
C ARG A 51 -2.47 6.49 -10.90
N PHE A 52 -2.25 7.78 -10.67
CA PHE A 52 -2.57 8.44 -9.40
C PHE A 52 -4.06 8.43 -9.08
N ASP A 53 -4.91 8.48 -10.10
CA ASP A 53 -6.35 8.40 -9.94
C ASP A 53 -6.79 7.00 -9.46
N ASP A 54 -5.96 5.97 -9.64
CA ASP A 54 -6.28 4.62 -9.19
C ASP A 54 -5.99 4.37 -7.70
N TYR A 55 -5.56 5.40 -6.96
CA TYR A 55 -5.24 5.24 -5.54
C TYR A 55 -6.50 4.96 -4.72
N ILE A 56 -6.32 4.20 -3.64
CA ILE A 56 -7.38 3.89 -2.69
C ILE A 56 -7.06 4.51 -1.33
N PHE A 57 -8.02 5.24 -0.77
CA PHE A 57 -7.87 5.93 0.50
C PHE A 57 -8.98 5.54 1.46
N THR A 58 -8.66 5.42 2.74
CA THR A 58 -9.70 5.32 3.76
C THR A 58 -10.60 6.56 3.74
N GLU A 59 -11.88 6.36 4.03
CA GLU A 59 -12.85 7.44 4.23
C GLU A 59 -12.55 8.21 5.51
N LYS A 60 -12.18 7.47 6.56
CA LYS A 60 -11.79 8.04 7.85
C LYS A 60 -10.37 8.56 7.81
N LYS A 61 -10.13 9.68 8.51
CA LYS A 61 -8.79 10.16 8.81
C LYS A 61 -8.34 9.59 10.15
N TYR A 62 -7.08 9.23 10.24
CA TYR A 62 -6.47 8.68 11.44
C TYR A 62 -5.38 9.63 11.94
N GLY A 63 -5.38 9.92 13.24
CA GLY A 63 -4.32 10.61 13.97
C GLY A 63 -3.16 9.65 14.24
N ASP A 64 -2.67 9.55 15.46
CA ASP A 64 -1.65 8.55 15.80
C ASP A 64 -2.21 7.13 15.71
N PHE A 65 -1.47 6.23 15.05
CA PHE A 65 -1.91 4.87 14.79
C PHE A 65 -0.73 3.89 14.76
N ILE A 66 -1.06 2.62 14.98
CA ILE A 66 -0.22 1.48 14.58
C ILE A 66 -0.98 0.80 13.45
N LEU A 67 -0.31 0.57 12.33
CA LEU A 67 -0.87 -0.13 11.17
C LEU A 67 -0.09 -1.43 10.97
N GLU A 68 -0.85 -2.52 10.89
CA GLU A 68 -0.35 -3.82 10.48
C GLU A 68 -1.06 -4.18 9.16
N MET A 69 -0.27 -4.58 8.16
CA MET A 69 -0.80 -4.99 6.86
C MET A 69 0.08 -6.07 6.25
N GLU A 70 -0.56 -6.94 5.50
CA GLU A 70 0.10 -7.87 4.58
C GLU A 70 -0.17 -7.40 3.16
N TYR A 71 0.78 -7.62 2.26
CA TYR A 71 0.64 -7.30 0.85
C TYR A 71 1.40 -8.30 0.00
N LYS A 72 1.00 -8.42 -1.26
CA LYS A 72 1.65 -9.25 -2.27
C LYS A 72 1.78 -8.45 -3.57
N TYR A 73 2.91 -8.61 -4.25
CA TYR A 73 3.17 -7.98 -5.54
C TYR A 73 3.78 -9.01 -6.51
N PRO A 74 3.55 -8.85 -7.83
CA PRO A 74 4.21 -9.69 -8.84
C PRO A 74 5.68 -9.27 -9.01
N ALA A 75 6.45 -10.06 -9.76
CA ALA A 75 7.77 -9.63 -10.21
C ALA A 75 7.69 -8.27 -10.91
N LYS A 76 8.62 -7.38 -10.60
CA LYS A 76 8.65 -5.96 -11.03
C LYS A 76 7.48 -5.12 -10.50
N GLY A 77 6.72 -5.61 -9.54
CA GLY A 77 5.61 -4.90 -8.93
C GLY A 77 6.07 -3.62 -8.20
N ASN A 78 5.24 -2.58 -8.27
CA ASN A 78 5.48 -1.28 -7.66
C ASN A 78 4.15 -0.73 -7.10
N SER A 79 4.16 -0.34 -5.84
CA SER A 79 3.04 0.26 -5.10
C SER A 79 3.60 1.03 -3.90
N GLY A 80 2.74 1.51 -3.02
CA GLY A 80 3.16 2.19 -1.81
C GLY A 80 2.07 2.28 -0.76
N LEU A 81 2.48 2.39 0.50
CA LEU A 81 1.61 2.75 1.60
C LEU A 81 1.74 4.26 1.86
N PHE A 82 0.69 5.00 1.54
CA PHE A 82 0.60 6.42 1.83
C PHE A 82 -0.04 6.68 3.20
N PHE A 83 0.55 7.61 3.96
CA PHE A 83 0.01 8.09 5.22
C PHE A 83 0.27 9.60 5.37
N ARG A 84 -0.49 10.24 6.27
CA ARG A 84 -0.41 11.70 6.53
C ARG A 84 -0.58 12.56 5.26
N VAL A 85 -1.41 12.11 4.32
CA VAL A 85 -1.69 12.80 3.04
C VAL A 85 -2.53 14.06 3.26
N GLY A 86 -1.95 15.23 3.00
CA GLY A 86 -2.62 16.53 3.07
C GLY A 86 -3.64 16.75 1.94
N ASN A 87 -3.30 16.35 0.72
CA ASN A 87 -4.16 16.47 -0.46
C ASN A 87 -4.19 15.14 -1.24
N LYS A 88 -5.36 14.47 -1.25
CA LYS A 88 -5.56 13.20 -1.97
C LYS A 88 -5.36 13.29 -3.48
N LYS A 89 -5.45 14.50 -4.08
CA LYS A 89 -5.15 14.75 -5.49
C LYS A 89 -3.65 14.93 -5.77
N ASN A 90 -2.84 15.03 -4.72
CA ASN A 90 -1.39 15.15 -4.82
C ASN A 90 -0.70 14.36 -3.68
N PRO A 91 -0.93 13.04 -3.59
CA PRO A 91 -0.46 12.23 -2.46
C PRO A 91 1.07 12.15 -2.42
N VAL A 92 1.72 12.10 -3.59
CA VAL A 92 3.18 12.02 -3.72
C VAL A 92 3.91 13.19 -3.08
N HIS A 93 3.38 14.41 -3.20
CA HIS A 93 4.03 15.61 -2.65
C HIS A 93 3.45 16.09 -1.32
N THR A 94 2.31 15.55 -0.89
CA THR A 94 1.63 16.00 0.33
C THR A 94 1.45 14.90 1.38
N GLY A 95 1.91 13.69 1.11
CA GLY A 95 1.92 12.56 2.03
C GLY A 95 3.32 12.02 2.27
N MET A 96 3.38 11.03 3.15
CA MET A 96 4.55 10.18 3.34
C MET A 96 4.25 8.82 2.73
N GLU A 97 5.25 8.21 2.11
CA GLU A 97 5.12 6.92 1.43
C GLU A 97 6.15 5.93 1.99
N VAL A 98 5.67 4.77 2.44
CA VAL A 98 6.51 3.59 2.58
C VAL A 98 6.44 2.81 1.28
N GLN A 99 7.61 2.63 0.66
CA GLN A 99 7.72 2.05 -0.66
C GLN A 99 7.45 0.55 -0.66
N ILE A 100 6.67 0.09 -1.63
CA ILE A 100 6.49 -1.33 -1.96
C ILE A 100 7.01 -1.55 -3.38
N LEU A 101 8.20 -2.10 -3.51
CA LEU A 101 8.84 -2.32 -4.81
C LEU A 101 9.45 -3.72 -4.84
N ASP A 102 9.40 -4.37 -5.99
CA ASP A 102 10.21 -5.56 -6.22
C ASP A 102 11.69 -5.17 -6.38
N CYS A 103 12.44 -5.37 -5.31
CA CYS A 103 13.89 -5.17 -5.26
C CYS A 103 14.65 -6.50 -5.23
N PHE A 104 14.05 -7.60 -5.70
CA PHE A 104 14.69 -8.92 -5.66
C PHE A 104 16.09 -8.89 -6.29
N GLY A 105 17.10 -9.34 -5.54
CA GLY A 105 18.48 -9.44 -6.03
C GLY A 105 19.32 -8.17 -5.87
N MET A 106 18.74 -7.07 -5.39
CA MET A 106 19.50 -5.87 -4.99
C MET A 106 20.24 -6.12 -3.66
N ASN A 107 21.46 -5.59 -3.54
CA ASN A 107 22.20 -5.60 -2.28
C ASN A 107 21.79 -4.43 -1.37
N ASP A 108 21.99 -4.60 -0.06
CA ASP A 108 21.56 -3.64 0.96
C ASP A 108 22.24 -2.26 0.83
N GLU A 109 23.47 -2.24 0.33
CA GLU A 109 24.27 -1.03 0.16
C GLU A 109 23.72 -0.12 -0.94
N SER A 110 23.25 -0.72 -2.05
CA SER A 110 22.73 -0.04 -3.24
C SER A 110 21.32 0.52 -3.08
N MET A 111 20.58 0.09 -2.05
CA MET A 111 19.22 0.57 -1.85
C MET A 111 19.18 2.05 -1.46
N THR A 112 18.15 2.71 -1.95
CA THR A 112 17.80 4.11 -1.73
C THR A 112 16.48 4.18 -0.95
N HIS A 113 16.01 5.41 -0.69
CA HIS A 113 14.66 5.58 -0.12
C HIS A 113 13.53 5.25 -1.11
N HIS A 114 13.82 5.01 -2.39
CA HIS A 114 12.86 4.58 -3.41
C HIS A 114 12.74 3.06 -3.54
N ASP A 115 13.39 2.29 -2.67
CA ASP A 115 13.40 0.84 -2.68
C ASP A 115 12.56 0.26 -1.53
N HIS A 116 12.23 -1.03 -1.62
CA HIS A 116 11.31 -1.74 -0.73
C HIS A 116 11.53 -1.45 0.76
N GLY A 117 10.51 -0.93 1.45
CA GLY A 117 10.57 -0.55 2.86
C GLY A 117 11.27 0.79 3.14
N GLY A 118 11.73 1.49 2.10
CA GLY A 118 12.18 2.87 2.18
C GLY A 118 11.04 3.82 2.48
N ILE A 119 11.34 4.87 3.27
CA ILE A 119 10.44 6.01 3.47
C ILE A 119 10.88 7.07 2.46
N ILE A 120 10.10 7.25 1.40
CA ILE A 120 10.49 8.09 0.26
C ILE A 120 10.85 9.51 0.74
N MET A 121 11.95 10.06 0.24
CA MET A 121 12.61 11.33 0.65
C MET A 121 13.35 11.31 1.98
N PHE A 122 13.10 10.34 2.87
CA PHE A 122 13.59 10.42 4.25
C PHE A 122 14.63 9.36 4.60
N LYS A 123 14.39 8.10 4.25
CA LYS A 123 15.23 7.01 4.77
C LYS A 123 15.21 5.77 3.88
N LYS A 124 16.41 5.26 3.56
CA LYS A 124 16.56 3.94 2.93
C LYS A 124 16.23 2.80 3.91
N PRO A 125 15.73 1.64 3.43
CA PRO A 125 15.55 0.46 4.28
C PRO A 125 16.89 -0.01 4.86
N LYS A 126 16.84 -0.69 6.00
CA LYS A 126 18.06 -1.27 6.62
C LYS A 126 18.53 -2.54 5.91
N ARG A 127 17.59 -3.30 5.33
CA ARG A 127 17.81 -4.59 4.67
C ARG A 127 16.80 -4.77 3.56
N ASN A 128 17.19 -5.46 2.50
CA ASN A 128 16.31 -5.83 1.42
C ASN A 128 15.45 -7.02 1.86
N MET A 129 14.17 -6.75 2.09
CA MET A 129 13.19 -7.77 2.48
C MET A 129 12.26 -8.15 1.33
N SER A 130 12.56 -7.74 0.10
CA SER A 130 11.73 -8.07 -1.06
C SER A 130 11.76 -9.57 -1.34
N ARG A 131 10.65 -10.27 -1.06
CA ARG A 131 10.26 -11.64 -1.47
C ARG A 131 8.94 -12.06 -0.82
#